data_AF-A0A534W447-F1
#
_entry.id   AF-A0A534W447-F1
#
_cell.length_a   1.000
_cell.length_b   1.000
_cell.length_c   1.000
_cell.angle_alpha   90.00
_cell.angle_beta   90.00
_cell.angle_gamma   90.00
#
_symmetry.space_group_name_H-M   'P 1'
#
loop_
_entity.id
_entity.type
_entity.pdbx_description
1 polymer ?
#
loop_
_entity_poly.entity_id
_entity_poly.type
_entity_poly.pdbx_seq_one_letter_code
_entity_poly.pdbx_strand_id
1 'polypeptide(L)'
;DVILGLHLVAAPDICINCTCSATACGAAADCIDADVCNGTEQCQNLTCVAGAPLSCDDGNPCTDDSCDPTAGCIHTNNTAPCDDGNPCTTSDTCQAGTCAGVAGADGSTCDDGNACTLGDVCQSGTCTGSPAPDGALCDDGNACTTGDSCLTGTCTGGAAVPDNTPCSDGSVCNGLETCVGGVCTPGTALDCDDGNSCTVDSCDPIAGCGHTTSPDGTPCYDSNGCTQTDVCQGGTCVGSGSVVCPAAPCSQVVCDPSNGTCSATPLPDGAACEDGNACTTGETCQAGTCVGGGPVACAPLDSCHLAGVCDPATGCSNPAKTNGTGCDDGSACTLGDVCLNGVCSGVVVSCDDGDPCNGTETCDPASGGCVTGPSPNCDDGDPCTTDSCVAFTGCTHQAAGAFACGLSGIEQTFLLLQQDIQAAPVTSLGGQSRQTRLLDLVSRGLARVESARTGPARLRAHQLQFIQSKLKFITNVLDAGMRRLKIDPRLGATLRSLAVGAMRDVQSLRASIA
;
A
#
# COMPACT_ATOMS: atom_id res chain seq x y z
N ASP A 1 35.10 32.74 27.01
CA ASP A 1 34.36 31.49 27.26
C ASP A 1 33.60 31.04 26.03
N VAL A 2 34.11 29.94 25.46
CA VAL A 2 33.44 28.87 24.72
C VAL A 2 32.21 29.26 23.86
N ILE A 3 32.40 29.30 22.54
CA ILE A 3 31.34 28.88 21.60
C ILE A 3 31.78 27.53 21.02
N LEU A 4 31.14 26.48 21.50
CA LEU A 4 31.20 25.12 20.99
C LEU A 4 29.88 24.85 20.26
N GLY A 5 29.96 24.37 19.01
CA GLY A 5 28.96 23.50 18.37
C GLY A 5 27.66 24.13 17.87
N LEU A 6 27.47 24.17 16.54
CA LEU A 6 26.66 23.17 15.82
C LEU A 6 26.70 23.50 14.31
N HIS A 7 27.26 22.59 13.50
CA HIS A 7 26.99 22.55 12.06
C HIS A 7 25.57 22.03 11.87
N LEU A 8 24.60 22.93 11.72
CA LEU A 8 23.36 22.61 11.01
C LEU A 8 23.65 22.77 9.51
N VAL A 9 23.67 21.66 8.80
CA VAL A 9 23.49 21.64 7.34
C VAL A 9 22.06 22.13 7.10
N ALA A 10 21.93 23.40 6.70
CA ALA A 10 20.66 23.93 6.25
C ALA A 10 20.47 23.52 4.79
N ALA A 11 19.51 22.64 4.53
CA ALA A 11 18.96 22.47 3.19
C ALA A 11 18.41 23.83 2.72
N PRO A 12 18.68 24.27 1.48
CA PRO A 12 18.13 25.53 0.99
C PRO A 12 16.62 25.37 0.78
N ASP A 13 15.82 26.10 1.55
CA ASP A 13 14.37 26.22 1.33
C ASP A 13 14.11 26.76 -0.08
N ILE A 14 13.54 25.95 -0.97
CA ILE A 14 13.07 26.39 -2.29
C ILE A 14 11.63 26.89 -2.15
N CYS A 15 11.45 28.20 -2.34
CA CYS A 15 10.15 28.87 -2.25
C CYS A 15 9.53 29.10 -3.63
N ILE A 16 8.39 28.48 -3.92
CA ILE A 16 7.53 28.80 -5.07
C ILE A 16 6.12 29.11 -4.56
N ASN A 17 5.52 30.22 -5.00
CA ASN A 17 4.16 30.67 -4.65
C ASN A 17 3.84 30.77 -3.15
N CYS A 18 4.75 31.34 -2.35
CA CYS A 18 4.53 31.68 -0.94
C CYS A 18 4.21 30.50 0.01
N THR A 19 4.40 29.25 -0.41
CA THR A 19 4.35 28.07 0.46
C THR A 19 5.73 27.44 0.55
N CYS A 20 6.36 27.55 1.72
CA CYS A 20 7.59 26.82 2.02
C CYS A 20 7.22 25.40 2.44
N SER A 21 7.64 24.40 1.66
CA SER A 21 7.60 23.00 2.09
C SER A 21 9.03 22.51 2.27
N ALA A 22 9.35 22.01 3.46
CA ALA A 22 10.68 21.51 3.83
C ALA A 22 11.10 20.21 3.10
N THR A 23 10.37 19.82 2.05
CA THR A 23 10.54 18.58 1.27
C THR A 23 10.62 18.83 -0.24
N ALA A 24 10.58 20.10 -0.67
CA ALA A 24 10.61 20.45 -2.08
C ALA A 24 12.06 20.52 -2.61
N CYS A 25 12.38 19.73 -3.62
CA CYS A 25 13.70 19.73 -4.29
C CYS A 25 13.67 20.46 -5.63
N GLY A 26 14.80 21.05 -6.04
CA GLY A 26 14.98 21.68 -7.35
C GLY A 26 15.92 20.90 -8.27
N ALA A 27 16.84 20.12 -7.68
CA ALA A 27 17.75 19.22 -8.36
C ALA A 27 18.08 17.99 -7.48
N ALA A 28 18.65 16.94 -8.08
CA ALA A 28 19.06 15.73 -7.36
C ALA A 28 20.05 16.01 -6.22
N ALA A 29 20.93 17.01 -6.37
CA ALA A 29 21.88 17.40 -5.33
C ALA A 29 21.22 17.95 -4.05
N ASP A 30 19.96 18.38 -4.13
CA ASP A 30 19.19 18.86 -2.98
C ASP A 30 18.57 17.69 -2.18
N CYS A 31 18.61 16.48 -2.72
CA CYS A 31 17.96 15.29 -2.17
C CYS A 31 18.90 14.34 -1.42
N ILE A 32 20.19 14.68 -1.33
CA ILE A 32 21.20 13.84 -0.67
C ILE A 32 20.87 13.77 0.83
N ASP A 33 20.38 12.62 1.29
CA ASP A 33 19.95 12.40 2.68
C ASP A 33 21.04 11.73 3.54
N ALA A 34 22.20 11.49 2.92
CA ALA A 34 23.38 10.81 3.47
C ALA A 34 23.17 9.32 3.79
N ASP A 35 22.06 8.72 3.35
CA ASP A 35 21.80 7.29 3.35
C ASP A 35 22.33 6.67 2.04
N VAL A 36 23.57 6.19 2.11
CA VAL A 36 24.26 5.57 0.97
C VAL A 36 23.56 4.27 0.50
N CYS A 37 22.71 3.68 1.34
CA CYS A 37 22.07 2.39 1.08
C CYS A 37 20.87 2.47 0.14
N ASN A 38 20.26 3.65 0.02
CA ASN A 38 19.08 3.84 -0.82
C ASN A 38 19.44 4.40 -2.21
N GLY A 39 20.73 4.45 -2.55
CA GLY A 39 21.22 4.87 -3.86
C GLY A 39 21.24 6.37 -4.05
N THR A 40 21.69 6.84 -5.21
CA THR A 40 21.68 8.29 -5.52
C THR A 40 20.25 8.79 -5.69
N GLU A 41 19.85 9.72 -4.85
CA GLU A 41 18.50 10.25 -4.76
C GLU A 41 18.21 11.18 -5.95
N GLN A 42 16.98 11.10 -6.45
CA GLN A 42 16.52 11.94 -7.55
C GLN A 42 15.42 12.88 -7.10
N CYS A 43 15.42 14.08 -7.67
CA CYS A 43 14.32 15.01 -7.53
C CYS A 43 13.27 14.75 -8.61
N GLN A 44 12.12 14.17 -8.24
CA GLN A 44 11.01 13.91 -9.15
C GLN A 44 9.75 14.63 -8.66
N ASN A 45 9.15 15.47 -9.51
CA ASN A 45 7.97 16.27 -9.18
C ASN A 45 8.10 17.04 -7.85
N LEU A 46 9.24 17.72 -7.66
CA LEU A 46 9.56 18.47 -6.44
C LEU A 46 9.59 17.60 -5.18
N THR A 47 9.76 16.29 -5.31
CA THR A 47 9.87 15.35 -4.19
C THR A 47 11.13 14.52 -4.34
N CYS A 48 11.88 14.35 -3.27
CA CYS A 48 13.04 13.46 -3.27
C CYS A 48 12.58 12.00 -3.25
N VAL A 49 13.05 11.23 -4.21
CA VAL A 49 12.87 9.78 -4.28
C VAL A 49 14.24 9.11 -4.18
N ALA A 50 14.32 8.11 -3.31
CA ALA A 50 15.50 7.27 -3.19
C ALA A 50 15.80 6.55 -4.52
N GLY A 51 17.09 6.32 -4.78
CA GLY A 51 17.56 5.62 -5.96
C GLY A 51 17.44 4.09 -5.86
N ALA A 52 18.22 3.40 -6.69
CA ALA A 52 18.34 1.95 -6.61
C ALA A 52 19.13 1.56 -5.34
N PRO A 53 18.61 0.63 -4.51
CA PRO A 53 19.30 0.22 -3.28
C PRO A 53 20.70 -0.32 -3.56
N LEU A 54 21.66 0.03 -2.70
CA LEU A 54 23.03 -0.51 -2.78
C LEU A 54 23.02 -2.00 -2.45
N SER A 55 23.45 -2.84 -3.40
CA SER A 55 23.67 -4.26 -3.15
C SER A 55 24.96 -4.45 -2.36
N CYS A 56 24.84 -5.04 -1.16
CA CYS A 56 25.97 -5.32 -0.28
C CYS A 56 26.34 -6.80 -0.21
N ASP A 57 25.81 -7.63 -1.11
CA ASP A 57 26.18 -9.05 -1.18
C ASP A 57 27.65 -9.19 -1.63
N ASP A 58 28.52 -9.76 -0.79
CA ASP A 58 29.93 -10.01 -1.12
C ASP A 58 30.19 -11.43 -1.64
N GLY A 59 29.13 -12.24 -1.77
CA GLY A 59 29.19 -13.62 -2.22
C GLY A 59 29.82 -14.59 -1.22
N ASN A 60 30.13 -14.16 0.01
CA ASN A 60 30.67 -15.03 1.04
C ASN A 60 29.53 -15.57 1.92
N PRO A 61 29.27 -16.89 1.93
CA PRO A 61 28.20 -17.47 2.74
C PRO A 61 28.43 -17.31 4.26
N CYS A 62 29.64 -16.93 4.67
CA CYS A 62 30.02 -16.74 6.07
C CYS A 62 29.90 -15.31 6.59
N THR A 63 29.30 -14.42 5.81
CA THR A 63 28.95 -13.06 6.20
C THR A 63 27.45 -12.84 6.08
N ASP A 64 26.90 -12.13 7.05
CA ASP A 64 25.58 -11.53 6.96
C ASP A 64 25.76 -10.11 6.43
N ASP A 65 25.33 -9.91 5.21
CA ASP A 65 25.47 -8.64 4.51
C ASP A 65 24.36 -7.68 4.89
N SER A 66 24.75 -6.50 5.30
CA SER A 66 23.83 -5.43 5.69
C SER A 66 24.36 -4.10 5.17
N CYS A 67 23.44 -3.16 4.94
CA CYS A 67 23.83 -1.81 4.57
C CYS A 67 23.55 -0.86 5.74
N ASP A 68 24.61 -0.21 6.23
CA ASP A 68 24.51 0.88 7.18
C ASP A 68 24.39 2.20 6.41
N PRO A 69 23.38 3.03 6.70
CA PRO A 69 23.11 4.26 5.95
C PRO A 69 24.31 5.19 5.81
N THR A 70 25.22 5.22 6.80
CA THR A 70 26.37 6.15 6.80
C THR A 70 27.68 5.47 6.42
N ALA A 71 27.89 4.22 6.84
CA ALA A 71 29.13 3.48 6.60
C ALA A 71 29.12 2.70 5.27
N GLY A 72 27.95 2.51 4.65
CA GLY A 72 27.77 1.68 3.47
C GLY A 72 27.70 0.19 3.82
N CYS A 73 28.25 -0.66 2.97
CA CYS A 73 28.18 -2.11 3.17
C CYS A 73 28.96 -2.59 4.40
N ILE A 74 28.29 -3.38 5.24
CA ILE A 74 28.83 -4.04 6.42
C ILE A 74 28.59 -5.55 6.28
N HIS A 75 29.68 -6.30 6.30
CA HIS A 75 29.69 -7.77 6.22
C HIS A 75 30.02 -8.32 7.60
N THR A 76 29.03 -8.89 8.29
CA THR A 76 29.21 -9.39 9.67
C THR A 76 29.43 -10.89 9.65
N ASN A 77 30.58 -11.35 10.15
CA ASN A 77 30.87 -12.79 10.24
C ASN A 77 29.78 -13.56 10.99
N ASN A 78 29.20 -14.57 10.35
CA ASN A 78 28.19 -15.44 10.94
C ASN A 78 28.79 -16.79 11.36
N THR A 79 27.94 -17.66 11.91
CA THR A 79 28.30 -19.04 12.31
C THR A 79 27.39 -20.08 11.66
N ALA A 80 26.86 -19.76 10.48
CA ALA A 80 25.97 -20.65 9.76
C ALA A 80 26.73 -21.89 9.23
N PRO A 81 26.03 -23.00 8.94
CA PRO A 81 26.58 -24.05 8.11
C PRO A 81 26.94 -23.50 6.73
N CYS A 82 28.07 -23.95 6.19
CA CYS A 82 28.56 -23.60 4.87
C CYS A 82 29.18 -24.86 4.23
N ASP A 83 29.78 -24.72 3.06
CA ASP A 83 30.57 -25.77 2.40
C ASP A 83 31.92 -25.14 2.03
N ASP A 84 33.03 -25.69 2.52
CA ASP A 84 34.38 -25.17 2.25
C ASP A 84 34.99 -25.75 0.97
N GLY A 85 34.23 -26.58 0.25
CA GLY A 85 34.61 -27.22 -1.00
C GLY A 85 35.66 -28.33 -0.83
N ASN A 86 36.07 -28.66 0.39
CA ASN A 86 37.04 -29.71 0.64
C ASN A 86 36.32 -31.02 1.01
N PRO A 87 36.46 -32.09 0.20
CA PRO A 87 35.78 -33.36 0.45
C PRO A 87 36.31 -34.12 1.69
N CYS A 88 37.43 -33.66 2.28
CA CYS A 88 38.04 -34.23 3.46
C CYS A 88 37.71 -33.51 4.76
N THR A 89 36.88 -32.47 4.69
CA THR A 89 36.27 -31.80 5.83
C THR A 89 34.81 -32.21 5.93
N THR A 90 34.30 -32.18 7.15
CA THR A 90 32.89 -32.46 7.43
C THR A 90 32.38 -31.48 8.45
N SER A 91 31.07 -31.22 8.42
CA SER A 91 30.41 -30.27 9.32
C SER A 91 30.95 -28.84 9.17
N ASP A 92 31.04 -28.36 7.94
CA ASP A 92 31.65 -27.06 7.64
C ASP A 92 30.77 -25.94 8.18
N THR A 93 31.41 -25.04 8.92
CA THR A 93 30.74 -23.96 9.61
C THR A 93 31.56 -22.69 9.50
N CYS A 94 30.85 -21.58 9.45
CA CYS A 94 31.48 -20.28 9.39
C CYS A 94 32.18 -19.96 10.70
N GLN A 95 33.47 -19.63 10.61
CA GLN A 95 34.25 -19.15 11.73
C GLN A 95 35.11 -17.98 11.26
N ALA A 96 34.91 -16.82 11.90
CA ALA A 96 35.65 -15.60 11.61
C ALA A 96 35.64 -15.16 10.14
N GLY A 97 34.51 -15.39 9.43
CA GLY A 97 34.32 -14.97 8.04
C GLY A 97 34.86 -15.96 7.00
N THR A 98 35.37 -17.11 7.44
CA THR A 98 35.81 -18.20 6.57
C THR A 98 34.98 -19.44 6.81
N CYS A 99 34.62 -20.14 5.73
CA CYS A 99 34.03 -21.47 5.84
C CYS A 99 35.15 -22.47 6.12
N ALA A 100 35.02 -23.23 7.21
CA ALA A 100 35.98 -24.27 7.55
C ALA A 100 35.26 -25.45 8.21
N GLY A 101 35.60 -26.66 7.78
CA GLY A 101 35.14 -27.88 8.42
C GLY A 101 36.14 -28.56 9.35
N VAL A 102 35.65 -29.61 9.99
CA VAL A 102 36.47 -30.49 10.82
C VAL A 102 37.03 -31.60 9.95
N ALA A 103 38.33 -31.87 10.07
CA ALA A 103 38.98 -32.97 9.36
C ALA A 103 38.21 -34.29 9.55
N GLY A 104 37.78 -34.86 8.43
CA GLY A 104 37.11 -36.15 8.36
C GLY A 104 38.03 -37.31 8.76
N ALA A 105 37.51 -38.53 8.66
CA ALA A 105 38.27 -39.72 9.01
C ALA A 105 39.39 -39.99 8.01
N ASP A 106 40.62 -40.17 8.50
CA ASP A 106 41.74 -40.59 7.66
C ASP A 106 41.41 -41.89 6.91
N GLY A 107 41.74 -41.94 5.61
CA GLY A 107 41.46 -43.08 4.74
C GLY A 107 40.06 -43.10 4.12
N SER A 108 39.19 -42.12 4.38
CA SER A 108 37.98 -41.93 3.58
C SER A 108 38.36 -41.60 2.15
N THR A 109 37.62 -42.16 1.19
CA THR A 109 37.78 -41.83 -0.24
C THR A 109 37.42 -40.37 -0.46
N CYS A 110 38.27 -39.67 -1.18
CA CYS A 110 38.01 -38.33 -1.67
C CYS A 110 38.44 -38.26 -3.14
N ASP A 111 38.26 -37.11 -3.76
CA ASP A 111 38.77 -36.80 -5.09
C ASP A 111 39.44 -35.43 -4.96
N ASP A 112 40.73 -35.33 -5.27
CA ASP A 112 41.47 -34.06 -5.20
C ASP A 112 41.36 -33.24 -6.49
N GLY A 113 40.55 -33.72 -7.46
CA GLY A 113 40.34 -33.10 -8.75
C GLY A 113 41.51 -33.25 -9.71
N ASN A 114 42.59 -33.95 -9.32
CA ASN A 114 43.76 -34.16 -10.15
C ASN A 114 43.75 -35.59 -10.74
N ALA A 115 43.52 -35.69 -12.04
CA ALA A 115 43.53 -36.99 -12.74
C ALA A 115 44.89 -37.72 -12.72
N CYS A 116 45.97 -37.05 -12.30
CA CYS A 116 47.31 -37.60 -12.14
C CYS A 116 47.65 -38.07 -10.73
N THR A 117 46.66 -38.14 -9.86
CA THR A 117 46.70 -38.80 -8.56
C THR A 117 45.72 -39.98 -8.57
N LEU A 118 46.10 -41.07 -7.90
CA LEU A 118 45.32 -42.31 -7.85
C LEU A 118 45.09 -42.72 -6.41
N GLY A 119 43.87 -43.18 -6.15
CA GLY A 119 43.47 -43.71 -4.85
C GLY A 119 43.42 -42.62 -3.78
N ASP A 120 42.79 -41.50 -4.10
CA ASP A 120 42.81 -40.32 -3.25
C ASP A 120 42.06 -40.58 -1.95
N VAL A 121 42.75 -40.26 -0.86
CA VAL A 121 42.28 -40.48 0.49
C VAL A 121 42.53 -39.27 1.34
N CYS A 122 41.63 -39.05 2.28
CA CYS A 122 41.81 -38.01 3.27
C CYS A 122 42.95 -38.38 4.23
N GLN A 123 43.88 -37.46 4.40
CA GLN A 123 44.93 -37.55 5.41
C GLN A 123 45.05 -36.20 6.11
N SER A 124 44.72 -36.17 7.40
CA SER A 124 44.72 -34.95 8.23
C SER A 124 43.90 -33.80 7.62
N GLY A 125 42.73 -34.12 7.07
CA GLY A 125 41.81 -33.14 6.49
C GLY A 125 42.19 -32.62 5.09
N THR A 126 43.23 -33.19 4.47
CA THR A 126 43.61 -32.89 3.07
C THR A 126 43.38 -34.12 2.21
N CYS A 127 42.82 -33.94 1.00
CA CYS A 127 42.73 -35.02 0.03
C CYS A 127 44.10 -35.23 -0.62
N THR A 128 44.64 -36.45 -0.54
CA THR A 128 45.96 -36.79 -1.08
C THR A 128 45.91 -38.11 -1.82
N GLY A 129 46.52 -38.16 -3.01
CA GLY A 129 46.66 -39.38 -3.80
C GLY A 129 48.10 -39.81 -4.03
N SER A 130 48.27 -41.03 -4.54
CA SER A 130 49.56 -41.50 -5.05
C SER A 130 49.77 -41.04 -6.48
N PRO A 131 50.97 -40.61 -6.91
CA PRO A 131 51.20 -40.19 -8.29
C PRO A 131 50.82 -41.28 -9.29
N ALA A 132 50.03 -40.93 -10.29
CA ALA A 132 49.78 -41.77 -11.44
C ALA A 132 51.11 -42.04 -12.19
N PRO A 133 51.25 -43.19 -12.88
CA PRO A 133 52.42 -43.47 -13.69
C PRO A 133 52.65 -42.39 -14.76
N ASP A 134 53.91 -42.04 -15.01
CA ASP A 134 54.25 -41.13 -16.11
C ASP A 134 53.72 -41.69 -17.44
N GLY A 135 53.03 -40.85 -18.21
CA GLY A 135 52.35 -41.25 -19.45
C GLY A 135 50.94 -41.81 -19.26
N ALA A 136 50.41 -41.88 -18.04
CA ALA A 136 48.97 -42.12 -17.83
C ALA A 136 48.15 -40.99 -18.48
N LEU A 137 47.02 -41.35 -19.10
CA LEU A 137 46.12 -40.38 -19.72
C LEU A 137 45.47 -39.51 -18.65
N CYS A 138 45.46 -38.21 -18.90
CA CYS A 138 44.72 -37.22 -18.12
C CYS A 138 44.09 -36.20 -19.07
N ASP A 139 43.39 -35.22 -18.51
CA ASP A 139 42.88 -34.05 -19.22
C ASP A 139 43.44 -32.84 -18.47
N ASP A 140 44.14 -31.94 -19.17
CA ASP A 140 44.74 -30.75 -18.58
C ASP A 140 43.77 -29.57 -18.51
N GLY A 141 42.51 -29.79 -18.92
CA GLY A 141 41.46 -28.77 -18.98
C GLY A 141 41.59 -27.83 -20.18
N ASN A 142 42.58 -28.02 -21.05
CA ASN A 142 42.75 -27.23 -22.26
C ASN A 142 42.25 -28.02 -23.48
N ALA A 143 41.08 -27.63 -24.00
CA ALA A 143 40.49 -28.25 -25.20
C ALA A 143 41.38 -28.13 -26.47
N CYS A 144 42.44 -27.31 -26.43
CA CYS A 144 43.38 -27.14 -27.53
C CYS A 144 44.62 -28.06 -27.45
N THR A 145 44.67 -28.95 -26.47
CA THR A 145 45.67 -30.02 -26.36
C THR A 145 44.98 -31.38 -26.41
N THR A 146 45.71 -32.38 -26.91
CA THR A 146 45.22 -33.76 -27.00
C THR A 146 46.30 -34.76 -26.62
N GLY A 147 45.87 -35.88 -26.04
CA GLY A 147 46.79 -36.89 -25.55
C GLY A 147 47.56 -36.41 -24.33
N ASP A 148 46.89 -35.67 -23.45
CA ASP A 148 47.46 -35.13 -22.24
C ASP A 148 47.89 -36.28 -21.32
N SER A 149 49.01 -36.06 -20.64
CA SER A 149 49.65 -37.12 -19.89
C SER A 149 50.25 -36.65 -18.59
N CYS A 150 50.21 -37.55 -17.62
CA CYS A 150 50.80 -37.31 -16.32
C CYS A 150 52.32 -37.31 -16.43
N LEU A 151 52.95 -36.30 -15.85
CA LEU A 151 54.38 -36.24 -15.62
C LEU A 151 54.62 -35.79 -14.19
N THR A 152 55.25 -36.64 -13.38
CA THR A 152 55.56 -36.36 -11.97
C THR A 152 54.34 -35.96 -11.13
N GLY A 153 53.18 -36.56 -11.39
CA GLY A 153 51.93 -36.31 -10.64
C GLY A 153 51.15 -35.07 -11.06
N THR A 154 51.56 -34.38 -12.14
CA THR A 154 50.83 -33.24 -12.71
C THR A 154 50.38 -33.60 -14.13
N CYS A 155 49.16 -33.22 -14.50
CA CYS A 155 48.71 -33.34 -15.88
C CYS A 155 49.40 -32.29 -16.74
N THR A 156 49.99 -32.73 -17.86
CA THR A 156 50.63 -31.84 -18.83
C THR A 156 49.96 -31.98 -20.18
N GLY A 157 49.65 -30.84 -20.80
CA GLY A 157 49.07 -30.78 -22.13
C GLY A 157 49.92 -31.51 -23.16
N GLY A 158 49.25 -32.32 -23.98
CA GLY A 158 49.86 -33.12 -25.02
C GLY A 158 50.14 -32.31 -26.29
N ALA A 159 49.85 -32.89 -27.45
CA ALA A 159 50.06 -32.20 -28.72
C ALA A 159 48.97 -31.14 -28.93
N ALA A 160 49.37 -29.93 -29.36
CA ALA A 160 48.44 -28.89 -29.77
C ALA A 160 47.57 -29.39 -30.94
N VAL A 161 46.27 -29.19 -30.83
CA VAL A 161 45.33 -29.44 -31.93
C VAL A 161 45.52 -28.39 -33.04
N PRO A 162 45.08 -28.67 -34.29
CA PRO A 162 45.21 -27.71 -35.38
C PRO A 162 44.53 -26.36 -35.10
N ASP A 163 45.11 -25.29 -35.62
CA ASP A 163 44.51 -23.95 -35.52
C ASP A 163 43.10 -23.93 -36.15
N ASN A 164 42.20 -23.12 -35.58
CA ASN A 164 40.78 -23.03 -35.94
C ASN A 164 39.92 -24.24 -35.53
N THR A 165 40.48 -25.17 -34.75
CA THR A 165 39.65 -26.20 -34.10
C THR A 165 38.73 -25.51 -33.06
N PRO A 166 37.41 -25.77 -33.07
CA PRO A 166 36.50 -25.22 -32.08
C PRO A 166 36.91 -25.66 -30.67
N CYS A 167 36.99 -24.70 -29.76
CA CYS A 167 37.21 -24.93 -28.33
C CYS A 167 36.18 -24.12 -27.52
N SER A 168 36.13 -24.36 -26.22
CA SER A 168 35.30 -23.59 -25.28
C SER A 168 36.07 -23.40 -23.98
N ASP A 169 36.19 -22.16 -23.54
CA ASP A 169 36.71 -21.70 -22.25
C ASP A 169 35.58 -21.62 -21.20
N GLY A 170 34.36 -21.98 -21.60
CA GLY A 170 33.16 -21.94 -20.75
C GLY A 170 32.42 -20.60 -20.76
N SER A 171 32.92 -19.58 -21.47
CA SER A 171 32.28 -18.27 -21.62
C SER A 171 31.51 -18.19 -22.94
N VAL A 172 30.18 -18.13 -22.86
CA VAL A 172 29.35 -17.92 -24.05
C VAL A 172 29.44 -16.49 -24.59
N CYS A 173 29.93 -15.56 -23.77
CA CYS A 173 29.93 -14.11 -24.02
C CYS A 173 31.05 -13.63 -24.93
N ASN A 174 32.10 -14.43 -25.09
CA ASN A 174 33.26 -14.04 -25.89
C ASN A 174 33.22 -14.69 -27.30
N GLY A 175 32.10 -15.32 -27.65
CA GLY A 175 31.81 -15.83 -28.99
C GLY A 175 32.30 -17.26 -29.24
N LEU A 176 32.22 -17.70 -30.49
CA LEU A 176 32.75 -19.01 -30.87
C LEU A 176 34.28 -18.96 -30.84
N GLU A 177 34.86 -19.80 -30.00
CA GLU A 177 36.29 -19.80 -29.73
C GLU A 177 37.03 -20.83 -30.57
N THR A 178 38.30 -20.53 -30.83
CA THR A 178 39.14 -21.40 -31.65
C THR A 178 40.55 -21.51 -31.12
N CYS A 179 41.15 -22.68 -31.30
CA CYS A 179 42.53 -22.92 -30.94
C CYS A 179 43.47 -22.15 -31.87
N VAL A 180 44.44 -21.45 -31.29
CA VAL A 180 45.58 -20.84 -32.00
C VAL A 180 46.85 -21.13 -31.22
N GLY A 181 47.76 -21.90 -31.82
CA GLY A 181 49.02 -22.26 -31.17
C GLY A 181 48.87 -23.07 -29.89
N GLY A 182 47.82 -23.91 -29.79
CA GLY A 182 47.53 -24.75 -28.62
C GLY A 182 46.82 -24.04 -27.46
N VAL A 183 46.37 -22.80 -27.67
CA VAL A 183 45.61 -22.01 -26.68
C VAL A 183 44.22 -21.69 -27.25
N CYS A 184 43.18 -21.81 -26.44
CA CYS A 184 41.83 -21.41 -26.83
C CYS A 184 41.75 -19.88 -26.85
N THR A 185 41.43 -19.31 -28.01
CA THR A 185 41.34 -17.87 -28.20
C THR A 185 39.88 -17.44 -28.38
N PRO A 186 39.43 -16.41 -27.64
CA PRO A 186 38.09 -15.87 -27.77
C PRO A 186 37.75 -15.39 -29.18
N GLY A 187 36.48 -15.53 -29.55
CA GLY A 187 35.92 -15.08 -30.81
C GLY A 187 35.44 -13.63 -30.79
N THR A 188 34.39 -13.38 -31.58
CA THR A 188 33.69 -12.09 -31.55
C THR A 188 32.70 -12.11 -30.40
N ALA A 189 32.80 -11.14 -29.49
CA ALA A 189 31.92 -11.07 -28.32
C ALA A 189 30.43 -11.13 -28.72
N LEU A 190 29.65 -11.82 -27.90
CA LEU A 190 28.21 -11.95 -28.06
C LEU A 190 27.56 -10.58 -27.85
N ASP A 191 26.85 -10.10 -28.87
CA ASP A 191 26.10 -8.86 -28.80
C ASP A 191 24.77 -9.12 -28.09
N CYS A 192 24.63 -8.57 -26.89
CA CYS A 192 23.44 -8.70 -26.05
C CYS A 192 22.54 -7.47 -26.09
N ASP A 193 22.76 -6.51 -27.00
CA ASP A 193 21.85 -5.38 -27.15
C ASP A 193 20.50 -5.84 -27.71
N ASP A 194 19.42 -5.67 -26.94
CA ASP A 194 18.05 -6.01 -27.38
C ASP A 194 17.34 -4.85 -28.10
N GLY A 195 18.02 -3.70 -28.24
CA GLY A 195 17.50 -2.49 -28.86
C GLY A 195 16.49 -1.73 -27.99
N ASN A 196 16.29 -2.11 -26.73
CA ASN A 196 15.42 -1.40 -25.81
C ASN A 196 16.26 -0.57 -24.82
N SER A 197 16.15 0.76 -24.91
CA SER A 197 16.89 1.67 -24.02
C SER A 197 16.43 1.63 -22.55
N CYS A 198 15.37 0.87 -22.23
CA CYS A 198 14.84 0.66 -20.89
C CYS A 198 15.19 -0.71 -20.29
N THR A 199 16.14 -1.40 -20.91
CA THR A 199 16.78 -2.59 -20.37
C THR A 199 18.28 -2.35 -20.23
N VAL A 200 18.86 -2.99 -19.22
CA VAL A 200 20.31 -3.09 -19.05
C VAL A 200 20.73 -4.45 -19.57
N ASP A 201 21.48 -4.43 -20.66
CA ASP A 201 22.00 -5.62 -21.29
C ASP A 201 23.27 -6.08 -20.58
N SER A 202 23.30 -7.36 -20.26
CA SER A 202 24.42 -8.01 -19.60
C SER A 202 24.66 -9.35 -20.24
N CYS A 203 25.90 -9.82 -20.17
CA CYS A 203 26.23 -11.16 -20.62
C CYS A 203 26.82 -11.94 -19.44
N ASP A 204 26.09 -12.96 -19.01
CA ASP A 204 26.58 -13.93 -18.04
C ASP A 204 27.43 -14.99 -18.76
N PRO A 205 28.67 -15.28 -18.29
CA PRO A 205 29.57 -16.21 -18.97
C PRO A 205 28.97 -17.60 -19.20
N ILE A 206 28.01 -18.06 -18.39
CA ILE A 206 27.41 -19.39 -18.50
C ILE A 206 26.00 -19.32 -19.09
N ALA A 207 25.17 -18.40 -18.59
CA ALA A 207 23.76 -18.28 -18.95
C ALA A 207 23.52 -17.46 -20.24
N GLY A 208 24.48 -16.64 -20.67
CA GLY A 208 24.38 -15.81 -21.87
C GLY A 208 23.70 -14.46 -21.64
N CYS A 209 23.07 -13.93 -22.67
CA CYS A 209 22.46 -12.60 -22.62
C CYS A 209 21.31 -12.54 -21.61
N GLY A 210 21.38 -11.55 -20.73
CA GLY A 210 20.33 -11.19 -19.80
C GLY A 210 19.98 -9.71 -19.95
N HIS A 211 18.68 -9.42 -19.98
CA HIS A 211 18.14 -8.07 -20.08
C HIS A 211 17.33 -7.79 -18.82
N THR A 212 17.79 -6.86 -18.00
CA THR A 212 17.07 -6.48 -16.77
C THR A 212 16.43 -5.12 -16.94
N THR A 213 15.21 -4.92 -16.44
CA THR A 213 14.48 -3.66 -16.61
C THR A 213 15.18 -2.52 -15.87
N SER A 214 15.42 -1.41 -16.55
CA SER A 214 15.90 -0.18 -15.92
C SER A 214 14.84 0.40 -14.98
N PRO A 215 15.24 1.13 -13.92
CA PRO A 215 14.31 1.81 -13.02
C PRO A 215 13.38 2.79 -13.74
N ASP A 216 12.15 2.90 -13.25
CA ASP A 216 11.19 3.89 -13.74
C ASP A 216 11.76 5.32 -13.59
N GLY A 217 11.63 6.14 -14.63
CA GLY A 217 12.20 7.49 -14.68
C GLY A 217 13.60 7.57 -15.32
N THR A 218 14.24 6.45 -15.65
CA THR A 218 15.52 6.45 -16.38
C THR A 218 15.32 7.12 -17.75
N PRO A 219 16.16 8.09 -18.15
CA PRO A 219 16.06 8.70 -19.47
C PRO A 219 16.25 7.68 -20.59
N CYS A 220 15.34 7.70 -21.57
CA CYS A 220 15.39 6.83 -22.74
C CYS A 220 15.07 7.63 -24.00
N TYR A 221 14.98 6.98 -25.16
CA TYR A 221 14.52 7.60 -26.40
C TYR A 221 13.47 6.73 -27.06
N ASP A 222 12.25 7.24 -27.22
CA ASP A 222 11.11 6.48 -27.75
C ASP A 222 11.00 6.56 -29.29
N SER A 223 12.01 7.15 -29.94
CA SER A 223 12.03 7.43 -31.38
C SER A 223 10.94 8.38 -31.86
N ASN A 224 10.33 9.16 -30.96
CA ASN A 224 9.35 10.19 -31.26
C ASN A 224 9.91 11.58 -30.93
N GLY A 225 10.33 12.34 -31.94
CA GLY A 225 10.80 13.72 -31.77
C GLY A 225 9.72 14.70 -31.27
N CYS A 226 8.45 14.29 -31.17
CA CYS A 226 7.36 15.12 -30.66
C CYS A 226 7.15 15.01 -29.15
N THR A 227 7.94 14.21 -28.44
CA THR A 227 8.00 14.17 -26.97
C THR A 227 9.30 14.84 -26.52
N GLN A 228 9.24 15.57 -25.41
CA GLN A 228 10.38 16.32 -24.87
C GLN A 228 11.04 15.60 -23.69
N THR A 229 10.32 14.67 -23.08
CA THR A 229 10.78 13.93 -21.91
C THR A 229 10.40 12.47 -22.08
N ASP A 230 11.39 11.65 -22.38
CA ASP A 230 11.22 10.21 -22.57
C ASP A 230 11.84 9.49 -21.37
N VAL A 231 11.02 8.67 -20.70
CA VAL A 231 11.44 7.94 -19.49
C VAL A 231 10.99 6.49 -19.54
N CYS A 232 11.73 5.63 -18.89
CA CYS A 232 11.32 4.24 -18.71
C CYS A 232 10.15 4.15 -17.74
N GLN A 233 9.15 3.34 -18.11
CA GLN A 233 8.04 2.96 -17.23
C GLN A 233 7.70 1.49 -17.48
N GLY A 234 7.92 0.65 -16.48
CA GLY A 234 7.67 -0.80 -16.58
C GLY A 234 8.49 -1.47 -17.69
N GLY A 235 9.75 -1.05 -17.89
CA GLY A 235 10.65 -1.59 -18.91
C GLY A 235 10.38 -1.13 -20.35
N THR A 236 9.46 -0.18 -20.55
CA THR A 236 9.17 0.43 -21.86
C THR A 236 9.49 1.91 -21.83
N CYS A 237 10.08 2.45 -22.91
CA CYS A 237 10.28 3.88 -23.05
C CYS A 237 8.97 4.58 -23.37
N VAL A 238 8.55 5.50 -22.51
CA VAL A 238 7.33 6.31 -22.69
C VAL A 238 7.68 7.78 -22.82
N GLY A 239 7.33 8.37 -23.97
CA GLY A 239 7.49 9.78 -24.22
C GLY A 239 6.37 10.63 -23.63
N SER A 240 6.74 11.76 -23.04
CA SER A 240 5.85 12.75 -22.44
C SER A 240 6.28 14.18 -22.80
N GLY A 241 5.46 15.17 -22.43
CA GLY A 241 5.76 16.58 -22.70
C GLY A 241 5.75 16.91 -24.19
N SER A 242 4.59 16.81 -24.84
CA SER A 242 4.45 17.04 -26.28
C SER A 242 5.05 18.38 -26.73
N VAL A 243 5.79 18.37 -27.84
CA VAL A 243 6.31 19.58 -28.49
C VAL A 243 5.14 20.52 -28.78
N VAL A 244 5.18 21.71 -28.17
CA VAL A 244 4.16 22.73 -28.37
C VAL A 244 4.41 23.41 -29.71
N CYS A 245 3.61 23.05 -30.71
CA CYS A 245 3.62 23.72 -32.00
C CYS A 245 2.75 24.98 -31.95
N PRO A 246 3.29 26.20 -32.13
CA PRO A 246 2.48 27.41 -32.19
C PRO A 246 1.62 27.41 -33.45
N ALA A 247 0.30 27.40 -33.28
CA ALA A 247 -0.68 27.49 -34.36
C ALA A 247 -1.11 28.94 -34.57
N ALA A 248 -1.12 29.42 -35.82
CA ALA A 248 -1.89 30.60 -36.18
C ALA A 248 -3.39 30.24 -36.25
N PRO A 249 -4.32 31.20 -36.04
CA PRO A 249 -5.77 30.96 -35.99
C PRO A 249 -6.38 30.16 -37.15
N CYS A 250 -5.78 30.27 -38.35
CA CYS A 250 -6.22 29.57 -39.55
C CYS A 250 -5.17 28.59 -40.07
N SER A 251 -4.43 27.98 -39.16
CA SER A 251 -3.52 26.87 -39.45
C SER A 251 -3.73 25.74 -38.47
N GLN A 252 -3.74 24.51 -38.98
CA GLN A 252 -3.52 23.33 -38.15
C GLN A 252 -2.02 23.02 -38.18
N VAL A 253 -1.46 22.69 -37.02
CA VAL A 253 -0.05 22.34 -36.87
C VAL A 253 0.06 20.86 -36.52
N VAL A 254 0.94 20.16 -37.22
CA VAL A 254 1.27 18.76 -36.99
C VAL A 254 2.76 18.70 -36.69
N CYS A 255 3.12 18.06 -35.57
CA CYS A 255 4.49 17.73 -35.28
C CYS A 255 4.88 16.43 -36.03
N ASP A 256 6.02 16.44 -36.71
CA ASP A 256 6.59 15.27 -37.37
C ASP A 256 7.29 14.36 -36.33
N PRO A 257 6.77 13.14 -36.07
CA PRO A 257 7.33 12.24 -35.06
C PRO A 257 8.78 11.83 -35.33
N SER A 258 9.27 11.92 -36.56
CA SER A 258 10.63 11.50 -36.88
C SER A 258 11.71 12.50 -36.49
N ASN A 259 11.35 13.78 -36.31
CA ASN A 259 12.32 14.86 -36.13
C ASN A 259 11.85 16.01 -35.22
N GLY A 260 10.62 15.95 -34.70
CA GLY A 260 10.04 16.97 -33.83
C GLY A 260 9.70 18.29 -34.52
N THR A 261 9.75 18.35 -35.85
CA THR A 261 9.48 19.61 -36.58
C THR A 261 7.99 19.86 -36.71
N CYS A 262 7.58 21.08 -36.39
CA CYS A 262 6.20 21.53 -36.56
C CYS A 262 5.97 21.98 -38.00
N SER A 263 4.98 21.38 -38.67
CA SER A 263 4.49 21.82 -39.98
C SER A 263 3.09 22.44 -39.84
N ALA A 264 2.93 23.66 -40.35
CA ALA A 264 1.65 24.36 -40.37
C ALA A 264 0.98 24.20 -41.74
N THR A 265 -0.27 23.72 -41.74
CA THR A 265 -1.10 23.67 -42.96
C THR A 265 -2.31 24.60 -42.80
N PRO A 266 -2.66 25.39 -43.83
CA PRO A 266 -3.82 26.28 -43.75
C PRO A 266 -5.12 25.49 -43.54
N LEU A 267 -5.98 25.99 -42.65
CA LEU A 267 -7.37 25.56 -42.55
C LEU A 267 -8.15 26.01 -43.81
N PRO A 268 -9.15 25.24 -44.26
CA PRO A 268 -9.95 25.60 -45.43
C PRO A 268 -10.79 26.85 -45.16
N ASP A 269 -11.10 27.60 -46.22
CA ASP A 269 -11.99 28.75 -46.12
C ASP A 269 -13.37 28.33 -45.58
N GLY A 270 -13.89 29.09 -44.61
CA GLY A 270 -15.13 28.78 -43.89
C GLY A 270 -14.95 27.89 -42.65
N ALA A 271 -13.73 27.39 -42.37
CA ALA A 271 -13.45 26.73 -41.09
C ALA A 271 -13.57 27.72 -39.93
N ALA A 272 -14.10 27.26 -38.80
CA ALA A 272 -14.14 28.07 -37.58
C ALA A 272 -12.72 28.39 -37.11
N CYS A 273 -12.52 29.60 -36.62
CA CYS A 273 -11.27 30.09 -36.06
C CYS A 273 -11.56 31.11 -34.96
N GLU A 274 -10.53 31.54 -34.24
CA GLU A 274 -10.63 32.58 -33.21
C GLU A 274 -9.60 33.68 -33.53
N ASP A 275 -10.03 34.93 -33.70
CA ASP A 275 -9.15 36.06 -34.04
C ASP A 275 -8.48 36.69 -32.81
N GLY A 276 -8.74 36.14 -31.62
CA GLY A 276 -8.24 36.62 -30.34
C GLY A 276 -9.05 37.77 -29.76
N ASN A 277 -10.19 38.14 -30.36
CA ASN A 277 -11.12 39.13 -29.84
C ASN A 277 -12.28 38.45 -29.11
N ALA A 278 -12.33 38.60 -27.78
CA ALA A 278 -13.37 38.00 -26.95
C ALA A 278 -14.80 38.56 -27.20
N CYS A 279 -14.93 39.60 -28.03
CA CYS A 279 -16.18 40.30 -28.32
C CYS A 279 -16.80 39.97 -29.67
N THR A 280 -16.21 39.04 -30.40
CA THR A 280 -16.77 38.52 -31.63
C THR A 280 -16.96 37.01 -31.49
N THR A 281 -17.93 36.45 -32.22
CA THR A 281 -18.14 35.01 -32.26
C THR A 281 -18.61 34.56 -33.65
N GLY A 282 -18.16 33.39 -34.09
CA GLY A 282 -18.54 32.83 -35.38
C GLY A 282 -17.64 33.31 -36.52
N GLU A 283 -16.38 33.56 -36.22
CA GLU A 283 -15.31 33.87 -37.15
C GLU A 283 -15.02 32.68 -38.04
N THR A 284 -14.57 32.97 -39.26
CA THR A 284 -14.24 31.95 -40.25
C THR A 284 -12.92 32.26 -40.92
N CYS A 285 -12.19 31.21 -41.29
CA CYS A 285 -10.98 31.36 -42.07
C CYS A 285 -11.31 31.84 -43.48
N GLN A 286 -10.56 32.84 -43.95
CA GLN A 286 -10.55 33.28 -45.33
C GLN A 286 -9.10 33.60 -45.73
N ALA A 287 -8.59 32.89 -46.74
CA ALA A 287 -7.23 33.05 -47.26
C ALA A 287 -6.14 32.97 -46.17
N GLY A 288 -6.32 32.08 -45.18
CA GLY A 288 -5.37 31.87 -44.09
C GLY A 288 -5.41 32.93 -42.98
N THR A 289 -6.37 33.85 -43.01
CA THR A 289 -6.66 34.81 -41.92
C THR A 289 -8.02 34.54 -41.30
N CYS A 290 -8.12 34.70 -39.98
CA CYS A 290 -9.40 34.60 -39.29
C CYS A 290 -10.15 35.92 -39.47
N VAL A 291 -11.34 35.87 -40.07
CA VAL A 291 -12.15 37.04 -40.40
C VAL A 291 -13.63 36.78 -40.12
N GLY A 292 -14.42 37.85 -39.99
CA GLY A 292 -15.84 37.72 -39.64
C GLY A 292 -16.06 37.75 -38.13
N GLY A 293 -17.24 37.31 -37.68
CA GLY A 293 -17.66 37.37 -36.28
C GLY A 293 -18.85 38.31 -36.05
N GLY A 294 -19.87 37.82 -35.36
CA GLY A 294 -20.98 38.63 -34.84
C GLY A 294 -20.64 39.23 -33.48
N PRO A 295 -21.15 40.43 -33.12
CA PRO A 295 -20.86 41.03 -31.83
C PRO A 295 -21.42 40.20 -30.68
N VAL A 296 -20.60 39.91 -29.68
CA VAL A 296 -21.03 39.27 -28.44
C VAL A 296 -21.90 40.25 -27.65
N ALA A 297 -23.16 39.87 -27.40
CA ALA A 297 -24.07 40.63 -26.55
C ALA A 297 -23.87 40.21 -25.09
N CYS A 298 -23.36 41.12 -24.27
CA CYS A 298 -23.15 40.88 -22.84
C CYS A 298 -24.46 41.02 -22.06
N ALA A 299 -25.17 39.91 -21.90
CA ALA A 299 -26.30 39.84 -20.98
C ALA A 299 -25.83 40.01 -19.52
N PRO A 300 -26.69 40.51 -18.61
CA PRO A 300 -26.37 40.53 -17.20
C PRO A 300 -26.11 39.11 -16.68
N LEU A 301 -25.07 38.94 -15.85
CA LEU A 301 -24.73 37.65 -15.25
C LEU A 301 -25.88 37.06 -14.40
N ASP A 302 -26.52 37.89 -13.59
CA ASP A 302 -27.62 37.51 -12.70
C ASP A 302 -28.48 38.73 -12.31
N SER A 303 -29.43 38.53 -11.40
CA SER A 303 -30.32 39.57 -10.87
C SER A 303 -29.60 40.71 -10.15
N CYS A 304 -28.35 40.54 -9.72
CA CYS A 304 -27.51 41.53 -9.06
C CYS A 304 -26.42 42.13 -9.93
N HIS A 305 -26.33 41.76 -11.20
CA HIS A 305 -25.41 42.36 -12.16
C HIS A 305 -26.16 43.10 -13.28
N LEU A 306 -25.49 44.08 -13.88
CA LEU A 306 -25.98 44.79 -15.07
C LEU A 306 -25.48 44.12 -16.33
N ALA A 307 -26.15 44.38 -17.45
CA ALA A 307 -25.62 44.03 -18.76
C ALA A 307 -24.25 44.68 -18.96
N GLY A 308 -23.31 43.89 -19.43
CA GLY A 308 -21.91 44.28 -19.63
C GLY A 308 -21.67 45.15 -20.84
N VAL A 309 -20.50 45.79 -20.85
CA VAL A 309 -19.82 46.17 -22.10
C VAL A 309 -18.76 45.12 -22.39
N CYS A 310 -18.65 44.72 -23.65
CA CYS A 310 -17.62 43.79 -24.07
C CYS A 310 -16.29 44.50 -24.29
N ASP A 311 -15.23 43.99 -23.67
CA ASP A 311 -13.85 44.39 -23.89
C ASP A 311 -13.11 43.34 -24.75
N PRO A 312 -12.49 43.71 -25.88
CA PRO A 312 -11.87 42.75 -26.79
C PRO A 312 -10.80 41.83 -26.20
N ALA A 313 -10.13 42.25 -25.12
CA ALA A 313 -9.05 41.47 -24.50
C ALA A 313 -9.54 40.59 -23.33
N THR A 314 -10.59 41.03 -22.63
CA THR A 314 -11.04 40.42 -21.36
C THR A 314 -12.47 39.88 -21.40
N GLY A 315 -13.22 40.14 -22.47
CA GLY A 315 -14.59 39.67 -22.67
C GLY A 315 -15.64 40.56 -22.00
N CYS A 316 -16.79 39.99 -21.67
CA CYS A 316 -17.90 40.73 -21.09
C CYS A 316 -17.62 41.17 -19.65
N SER A 317 -17.70 42.48 -19.40
CA SER A 317 -17.82 43.00 -18.02
C SER A 317 -19.16 42.63 -17.41
N ASN A 318 -19.23 42.46 -16.09
CA ASN A 318 -20.50 42.29 -15.36
C ASN A 318 -20.51 43.21 -14.13
N PRO A 319 -20.87 44.49 -14.29
CA PRO A 319 -20.90 45.43 -13.18
C PRO A 319 -21.98 45.06 -12.16
N ALA A 320 -21.65 45.06 -10.87
CA ALA A 320 -22.64 44.84 -9.81
C ALA A 320 -23.65 45.99 -9.75
N LYS A 321 -24.93 45.65 -9.56
CA LYS A 321 -25.98 46.61 -9.21
C LYS A 321 -25.69 47.24 -7.84
N THR A 322 -26.24 48.43 -7.62
CA THR A 322 -26.11 49.16 -6.35
C THR A 322 -26.61 48.33 -5.16
N ASN A 323 -25.91 48.42 -4.03
CA ASN A 323 -26.32 47.74 -2.80
C ASN A 323 -27.74 48.18 -2.38
N GLY A 324 -28.58 47.22 -1.99
CA GLY A 324 -29.99 47.45 -1.64
C GLY A 324 -30.96 47.35 -2.82
N THR A 325 -30.48 47.08 -4.04
CA THR A 325 -31.37 46.75 -5.17
C THR A 325 -32.04 45.43 -4.90
N GLY A 326 -33.38 45.37 -5.03
CA GLY A 326 -34.13 44.13 -4.86
C GLY A 326 -33.67 43.05 -5.84
N CYS A 327 -33.50 41.84 -5.32
CA CYS A 327 -33.18 40.65 -6.09
C CYS A 327 -33.99 39.47 -5.55
N ASP A 328 -33.74 38.28 -6.09
CA ASP A 328 -34.32 37.01 -5.63
C ASP A 328 -33.20 35.98 -5.76
N ASP A 329 -32.80 35.37 -4.65
CA ASP A 329 -31.74 34.33 -4.63
C ASP A 329 -32.30 32.93 -4.93
N GLY A 330 -33.59 32.83 -5.20
CA GLY A 330 -34.31 31.60 -5.48
C GLY A 330 -34.66 30.79 -4.22
N SER A 331 -34.33 31.28 -3.02
CA SER A 331 -34.64 30.63 -1.75
C SER A 331 -35.85 31.29 -1.08
N ALA A 332 -36.87 30.49 -0.76
CA ALA A 332 -37.99 30.95 0.05
C ALA A 332 -37.65 31.10 1.55
N CYS A 333 -36.43 30.72 1.96
CA CYS A 333 -35.93 30.81 3.33
C CYS A 333 -35.21 32.12 3.64
N THR A 334 -35.22 33.04 2.68
CA THR A 334 -34.63 34.37 2.76
C THR A 334 -35.72 35.39 2.44
N LEU A 335 -35.81 36.43 3.27
CA LEU A 335 -36.82 37.49 3.14
C LEU A 335 -36.16 38.82 2.84
N GLY A 336 -36.73 39.54 1.88
CA GLY A 336 -36.31 40.90 1.53
C GLY A 336 -34.95 40.93 0.84
N ASP A 337 -34.72 40.02 -0.12
CA ASP A 337 -33.43 39.86 -0.77
C ASP A 337 -32.97 41.13 -1.48
N VAL A 338 -31.73 41.50 -1.19
CA VAL A 338 -31.09 42.67 -1.77
C VAL A 338 -29.69 42.31 -2.23
N CYS A 339 -29.25 43.01 -3.27
CA CYS A 339 -27.88 42.91 -3.72
C CYS A 339 -26.94 43.54 -2.70
N LEU A 340 -25.88 42.82 -2.34
CA LEU A 340 -24.76 43.27 -1.52
C LEU A 340 -23.48 42.86 -2.22
N ASN A 341 -22.77 43.84 -2.78
CA ASN A 341 -21.51 43.65 -3.52
C ASN A 341 -21.61 42.60 -4.65
N GLY A 342 -22.72 42.62 -5.39
CA GLY A 342 -22.97 41.68 -6.50
C GLY A 342 -23.58 40.35 -6.09
N VAL A 343 -23.75 40.08 -4.80
CA VAL A 343 -24.39 38.85 -4.29
C VAL A 343 -25.82 39.16 -3.85
N CYS A 344 -26.77 38.34 -4.25
CA CYS A 344 -28.14 38.44 -3.73
C CYS A 344 -28.21 37.77 -2.35
N SER A 345 -28.67 38.51 -1.33
CA SER A 345 -28.76 38.02 0.04
C SER A 345 -29.99 38.60 0.75
N GLY A 346 -30.71 37.75 1.46
CA GLY A 346 -31.84 38.12 2.31
C GLY A 346 -31.63 37.87 3.80
N VAL A 347 -32.66 38.19 4.59
CA VAL A 347 -32.72 37.85 6.02
C VAL A 347 -33.24 36.42 6.15
N VAL A 348 -32.48 35.56 6.83
CA VAL A 348 -32.83 34.14 7.02
C VAL A 348 -34.10 33.98 7.87
N VAL A 349 -35.01 33.12 7.44
CA VAL A 349 -36.20 32.70 8.18
C VAL A 349 -35.76 31.87 9.40
N SER A 350 -36.09 32.34 10.60
CA SER A 350 -35.85 31.61 11.85
C SER A 350 -36.94 30.57 12.06
N CYS A 351 -36.54 29.29 12.13
CA CYS A 351 -37.46 28.16 12.27
C CYS A 351 -37.51 27.52 13.66
N ASP A 352 -36.64 27.94 14.58
CA ASP A 352 -36.59 27.40 15.94
C ASP A 352 -37.91 27.63 16.68
N ASP A 353 -38.60 26.54 17.05
CA ASP A 353 -39.87 26.57 17.77
C ASP A 353 -39.69 26.44 19.30
N GLY A 354 -38.44 26.23 19.75
CA GLY A 354 -38.06 26.10 21.14
C GLY A 354 -38.35 24.72 21.75
N ASP A 355 -38.76 23.72 20.97
CA ASP A 355 -38.91 22.34 21.42
C ASP A 355 -37.62 21.52 21.21
N PRO A 356 -36.84 21.22 22.27
CA PRO A 356 -35.65 20.39 22.12
C PRO A 356 -35.97 18.94 21.69
N CYS A 357 -37.23 18.49 21.76
CA CYS A 357 -37.61 17.10 21.53
C CYS A 357 -37.91 16.74 20.07
N ASN A 358 -37.97 17.71 19.18
CA ASN A 358 -38.11 17.49 17.74
C ASN A 358 -36.84 17.89 16.96
N GLY A 359 -35.74 18.20 17.66
CA GLY A 359 -34.46 18.54 17.06
C GLY A 359 -34.47 19.88 16.31
N THR A 360 -33.28 20.38 15.97
CA THR A 360 -33.16 21.70 15.32
C THR A 360 -33.92 21.77 14.01
N GLU A 361 -34.83 22.73 13.92
CA GLU A 361 -35.65 22.97 12.75
C GLU A 361 -34.83 23.60 11.63
N THR A 362 -35.17 23.21 10.42
CA THR A 362 -34.57 23.78 9.21
C THR A 362 -35.66 24.38 8.34
N CYS A 363 -35.32 25.38 7.55
CA CYS A 363 -36.23 25.93 6.57
C CYS A 363 -36.09 25.18 5.24
N ASP A 364 -37.20 24.76 4.63
CA ASP A 364 -37.22 24.17 3.29
C ASP A 364 -37.05 25.27 2.22
N PRO A 365 -35.94 25.29 1.46
CA PRO A 365 -35.64 26.36 0.51
C PRO A 365 -36.65 26.48 -0.64
N ALA A 366 -37.43 25.43 -0.94
CA ALA A 366 -38.43 25.47 -2.01
C ALA A 366 -39.79 26.01 -1.54
N SER A 367 -40.17 25.79 -0.28
CA SER A 367 -41.48 26.17 0.25
C SER A 367 -41.44 27.31 1.26
N GLY A 368 -40.27 27.61 1.84
CA GLY A 368 -40.10 28.58 2.93
C GLY A 368 -40.68 28.09 4.26
N GLY A 369 -41.13 26.84 4.32
CA GLY A 369 -41.73 26.23 5.51
C GLY A 369 -40.69 25.67 6.46
N CYS A 370 -40.93 25.81 7.76
CA CYS A 370 -40.10 25.20 8.80
C CYS A 370 -40.41 23.71 8.92
N VAL A 371 -39.37 22.88 8.84
CA VAL A 371 -39.44 21.44 9.04
C VAL A 371 -38.73 21.08 10.34
N THR A 372 -39.38 20.25 11.15
CA THR A 372 -38.82 19.75 12.41
C THR A 372 -37.62 18.84 12.14
N GLY A 373 -36.62 18.90 13.01
CA GLY A 373 -35.49 17.97 12.96
C GLY A 373 -35.85 16.54 13.37
N PRO A 374 -34.83 15.67 13.49
CA PRO A 374 -34.98 14.38 14.15
C PRO A 374 -35.00 14.54 15.67
N SER A 375 -35.94 13.87 16.34
CA SER A 375 -35.99 13.81 17.80
C SER A 375 -34.68 13.26 18.40
N PRO A 376 -34.16 13.87 19.48
CA PRO A 376 -32.96 13.37 20.13
C PRO A 376 -33.22 12.01 20.80
N ASN A 377 -32.20 11.14 20.81
CA ASN A 377 -32.24 9.91 21.59
C ASN A 377 -31.98 10.24 23.07
N CYS A 378 -32.97 9.99 23.93
CA CYS A 378 -32.89 10.26 25.36
C CYS A 378 -32.44 9.07 26.21
N ASP A 379 -32.07 7.94 25.62
CA ASP A 379 -31.54 6.79 26.35
C ASP A 379 -30.18 7.13 27.01
N ASP A 380 -30.10 7.06 28.34
CA ASP A 380 -28.85 7.29 29.10
C ASP A 380 -28.03 6.01 29.32
N GLY A 381 -28.51 4.87 28.83
CA GLY A 381 -27.89 3.57 29.00
C GLY A 381 -28.04 2.98 30.40
N ASP A 382 -28.78 3.62 31.32
CA ASP A 382 -29.12 3.05 32.61
C ASP A 382 -30.42 2.23 32.50
N PRO A 383 -30.37 0.89 32.62
CA PRO A 383 -31.57 0.05 32.57
C PRO A 383 -32.53 0.26 33.77
N CYS A 384 -32.15 1.12 34.72
CA CYS A 384 -32.91 1.47 35.91
C CYS A 384 -33.52 2.89 35.84
N THR A 385 -33.46 3.57 34.71
CA THR A 385 -34.20 4.81 34.42
C THR A 385 -35.31 4.53 33.39
N THR A 386 -36.30 5.40 33.35
CA THR A 386 -37.25 5.51 32.23
C THR A 386 -36.97 6.83 31.56
N ASP A 387 -36.50 6.75 30.33
CA ASP A 387 -36.10 7.91 29.56
C ASP A 387 -37.26 8.44 28.74
N SER A 388 -37.46 9.75 28.77
CA SER A 388 -38.51 10.40 28.01
C SER A 388 -38.08 11.82 27.66
N CYS A 389 -38.38 12.22 26.43
CA CYS A 389 -38.25 13.61 26.04
C CYS A 389 -39.50 14.39 26.44
N VAL A 390 -39.32 15.47 27.19
CA VAL A 390 -40.40 16.35 27.63
C VAL A 390 -40.24 17.71 26.94
N ALA A 391 -41.33 18.18 26.33
CA ALA A 391 -41.36 19.47 25.65
C ALA A 391 -40.76 20.58 26.53
N PHE A 392 -39.95 21.45 25.94
CA PHE A 392 -39.20 22.56 26.57
C PHE A 392 -38.12 22.18 27.61
N THR A 393 -38.09 20.93 28.09
CA THR A 393 -37.11 20.48 29.10
C THR A 393 -36.08 19.51 28.52
N GLY A 394 -36.38 18.89 27.38
CA GLY A 394 -35.49 17.96 26.70
C GLY A 394 -35.53 16.58 27.33
N CYS A 395 -34.42 15.85 27.27
CA CYS A 395 -34.33 14.50 27.80
C CYS A 395 -34.43 14.49 29.33
N THR A 396 -35.27 13.60 29.84
CA THR A 396 -35.47 13.37 31.27
C THR A 396 -35.35 11.88 31.58
N HIS A 397 -34.78 11.56 32.73
CA HIS A 397 -34.48 10.18 33.15
C HIS A 397 -35.08 9.94 34.55
N GLN A 398 -36.12 9.11 34.64
CA GLN A 398 -36.83 8.86 35.91
C GLN A 398 -36.47 7.49 36.49
N ALA A 399 -35.95 7.44 37.72
CA ALA A 399 -35.54 6.19 38.36
C ALA A 399 -36.71 5.19 38.52
N ALA A 400 -36.51 3.96 38.07
CA ALA A 400 -37.40 2.81 38.27
C ALA A 400 -37.18 2.18 39.66
N GLY A 401 -38.24 1.59 40.24
CA GLY A 401 -38.16 0.96 41.56
C GLY A 401 -37.15 -0.20 41.61
N ALA A 402 -36.45 -0.37 42.74
CA ALA A 402 -35.35 -1.33 42.93
C ALA A 402 -35.65 -2.78 42.49
N PHE A 403 -36.92 -3.20 42.61
CA PHE A 403 -37.36 -4.52 42.15
C PHE A 403 -37.40 -4.66 40.62
N ALA A 404 -37.82 -3.61 39.91
CA ALA A 404 -37.82 -3.58 38.45
C ALA A 404 -36.39 -3.54 37.91
N CYS A 405 -35.52 -2.72 38.53
CA CYS A 405 -34.09 -2.60 38.23
C CYS A 405 -33.37 -3.96 38.35
N GLY A 406 -33.56 -4.69 39.45
CA GLY A 406 -32.94 -6.02 39.60
C GLY A 406 -33.48 -7.08 38.63
N LEU A 407 -34.76 -7.01 38.23
CA LEU A 407 -35.30 -7.90 37.19
C LEU A 407 -34.75 -7.56 35.80
N SER A 408 -34.55 -6.27 35.48
CA SER A 408 -33.94 -5.83 34.21
C SER A 408 -32.50 -6.33 34.08
N GLY A 409 -31.69 -6.29 35.15
CA GLY A 409 -30.34 -6.86 35.13
C GLY A 409 -30.30 -8.38 34.89
N ILE A 410 -31.28 -9.11 35.45
CA ILE A 410 -31.43 -10.55 35.19
C ILE A 410 -31.86 -10.79 33.74
N GLU A 411 -32.82 -10.02 33.23
CA GLU A 411 -33.26 -10.09 31.83
C GLU A 411 -32.08 -9.89 30.87
N GLN A 412 -31.27 -8.85 31.10
CA GLN A 412 -30.09 -8.55 30.29
C GLN A 412 -29.06 -9.68 30.35
N THR A 413 -28.89 -10.33 31.50
CA THR A 413 -28.02 -11.51 31.59
C THR A 413 -28.56 -12.70 30.77
N PHE A 414 -29.88 -12.90 30.71
CA PHE A 414 -30.48 -13.92 29.84
C PHE A 414 -30.35 -13.57 28.35
N LEU A 415 -30.47 -12.29 27.98
CA LEU A 415 -30.26 -11.82 26.61
C LEU A 415 -28.80 -12.00 26.17
N LEU A 416 -27.84 -11.66 27.03
CA LEU A 416 -26.41 -11.91 26.79
C LEU A 416 -26.12 -13.40 26.66
N LEU A 417 -26.67 -14.25 27.55
CA LEU A 417 -26.56 -15.70 27.41
C LEU A 417 -27.16 -16.19 26.09
N GLN A 418 -28.31 -15.65 25.66
CA GLN A 418 -28.95 -16.00 24.39
C GLN A 418 -28.05 -15.63 23.21
N GLN A 419 -27.52 -14.41 23.19
CA GLN A 419 -26.64 -13.90 22.16
C GLN A 419 -25.33 -14.69 22.09
N ASP A 420 -24.63 -14.89 23.21
CA ASP A 420 -23.36 -15.62 23.25
C ASP A 420 -23.53 -17.08 22.83
N ILE A 421 -24.63 -17.73 23.22
CA ILE A 421 -24.92 -19.11 22.81
C ILE A 421 -25.29 -19.17 21.32
N GLN A 422 -25.97 -18.17 20.76
CA GLN A 422 -26.28 -18.10 19.32
C GLN A 422 -25.04 -17.81 18.47
N ALA A 423 -24.17 -16.92 18.92
CA ALA A 423 -22.95 -16.51 18.22
C ALA A 423 -21.82 -17.55 18.34
N ALA A 424 -21.84 -18.38 19.37
CA ALA A 424 -20.83 -19.40 19.57
C ALA A 424 -20.82 -20.46 18.44
N PRO A 425 -19.63 -20.87 17.96
CA PRO A 425 -19.51 -21.99 17.03
C PRO A 425 -20.11 -23.26 17.63
N VAL A 426 -20.92 -23.96 16.84
CA VAL A 426 -21.62 -25.19 17.22
C VAL A 426 -20.66 -26.26 17.76
N THR A 427 -19.47 -26.32 17.17
CA THR A 427 -18.37 -27.21 17.58
C THR A 427 -17.87 -26.88 18.98
N SER A 428 -17.74 -25.60 19.32
CA SER A 428 -17.35 -25.11 20.64
C SER A 428 -18.39 -25.41 21.73
N LEU A 429 -19.65 -25.66 21.37
CA LEU A 429 -20.72 -26.07 22.29
C LEU A 429 -20.99 -27.59 22.28
N GLY A 430 -20.21 -28.37 21.54
CA GLY A 430 -20.34 -29.84 21.51
C GLY A 430 -21.52 -30.36 20.71
N GLY A 431 -21.96 -29.60 19.71
CA GLY A 431 -22.96 -29.99 18.72
C GLY A 431 -24.30 -29.26 18.81
N GLN A 432 -25.02 -29.24 17.69
CA GLN A 432 -26.31 -28.55 17.52
C GLN A 432 -27.32 -28.88 18.62
N SER A 433 -27.51 -30.16 18.95
CA SER A 433 -28.50 -30.59 19.96
C SER A 433 -28.27 -29.97 21.35
N ARG A 434 -27.02 -29.65 21.70
CA ARG A 434 -26.71 -29.01 22.98
C ARG A 434 -26.97 -27.51 22.92
N GLN A 435 -26.58 -26.85 21.83
CA GLN A 435 -26.87 -25.44 21.59
C GLN A 435 -28.39 -25.18 21.63
N THR A 436 -29.19 -25.98 20.92
CA THR A 436 -30.66 -25.88 20.96
C THR A 436 -31.22 -26.05 22.37
N ARG A 437 -30.70 -27.02 23.14
CA ARG A 437 -31.16 -27.26 24.52
C ARG A 437 -30.79 -26.11 25.46
N LEU A 438 -29.62 -25.49 25.29
CA LEU A 438 -29.20 -24.33 26.07
C LEU A 438 -30.06 -23.10 25.73
N LEU A 439 -30.29 -22.83 24.44
CA LEU A 439 -31.16 -21.73 24.00
C LEU A 439 -32.60 -21.88 24.48
N ASP A 440 -33.12 -23.11 24.49
CA ASP A 440 -34.44 -23.41 25.03
C ASP A 440 -34.53 -23.14 26.54
N LEU A 441 -33.49 -23.48 27.31
CA LEU A 441 -33.43 -23.18 28.74
C LEU A 441 -33.37 -21.67 29.03
N VAL A 442 -32.59 -20.95 28.24
CA VAL A 442 -32.45 -19.48 28.30
C VAL A 442 -33.78 -18.81 27.96
N SER A 443 -34.42 -19.22 26.87
CA SER A 443 -35.71 -18.65 26.42
C SER A 443 -36.83 -18.89 27.43
N ARG A 444 -36.89 -20.09 28.03
CA ARG A 444 -37.84 -20.38 29.12
C ARG A 444 -37.52 -19.60 30.41
N GLY A 445 -36.26 -19.24 30.64
CA GLY A 445 -35.85 -18.38 31.74
C GLY A 445 -36.29 -16.93 31.53
N LEU A 446 -36.04 -16.39 30.33
CA LEU A 446 -36.43 -15.04 29.92
C LEU A 446 -37.95 -14.83 30.03
N ALA A 447 -38.76 -15.77 29.52
CA ALA A 447 -40.22 -15.72 29.65
C ALA A 447 -40.71 -15.69 31.12
N ARG A 448 -39.91 -16.26 32.05
CA ARG A 448 -40.23 -16.23 33.49
C ARG A 448 -39.82 -14.91 34.13
N VAL A 449 -38.78 -14.25 33.63
CA VAL A 449 -38.39 -12.88 34.04
C VAL A 449 -39.49 -11.90 33.64
N GLU A 450 -39.98 -11.98 32.40
CA GLU A 450 -41.08 -11.17 31.91
C GLU A 450 -42.38 -11.41 32.72
N SER A 451 -42.68 -12.68 33.01
CA SER A 451 -43.82 -13.05 33.87
C SER A 451 -43.66 -12.55 35.32
N ALA A 452 -42.43 -12.42 35.84
CA ALA A 452 -42.17 -11.83 37.15
C ALA A 452 -42.34 -10.30 37.15
N ARG A 453 -42.02 -9.65 36.02
CA ARG A 453 -42.20 -8.20 35.82
C ARG A 453 -43.68 -7.82 35.78
N THR A 454 -44.48 -8.52 34.97
CA THR A 454 -45.90 -8.19 34.74
C THR A 454 -46.87 -8.91 35.70
N GLY A 455 -46.42 -9.94 36.41
CA GLY A 455 -47.25 -10.77 37.27
C GLY A 455 -47.57 -10.17 38.66
N PRO A 456 -48.65 -10.65 39.31
CA PRO A 456 -49.05 -10.17 40.64
C PRO A 456 -48.01 -10.52 41.70
N ALA A 457 -47.84 -9.64 42.70
CA ALA A 457 -46.77 -9.73 43.71
C ALA A 457 -46.66 -11.09 44.40
N ARG A 458 -47.78 -11.77 44.66
CA ARG A 458 -47.85 -13.10 45.30
C ARG A 458 -47.19 -14.22 44.50
N LEU A 459 -47.04 -14.07 43.18
CA LEU A 459 -46.41 -15.06 42.30
C LEU A 459 -44.94 -14.76 42.01
N ARG A 460 -44.43 -13.57 42.34
CA ARG A 460 -43.05 -13.13 42.03
C ARG A 460 -42.00 -14.02 42.68
N ALA A 461 -42.18 -14.37 43.95
CA ALA A 461 -41.27 -15.27 44.68
C ALA A 461 -41.20 -16.66 44.02
N HIS A 462 -42.32 -17.15 43.50
CA HIS A 462 -42.39 -18.42 42.77
C HIS A 462 -41.73 -18.32 41.39
N GLN A 463 -41.94 -17.24 40.64
CA GLN A 463 -41.25 -17.04 39.35
C GLN A 463 -39.72 -16.95 39.54
N LEU A 464 -39.24 -16.25 40.58
CA LEU A 464 -37.81 -16.18 40.90
C LEU A 464 -37.22 -17.55 41.28
N GLN A 465 -37.97 -18.42 41.96
CA GLN A 465 -37.56 -19.81 42.19
C GLN A 465 -37.38 -20.59 40.88
N PHE A 466 -38.28 -20.39 39.92
CA PHE A 466 -38.19 -21.01 38.60
C PHE A 466 -36.99 -20.50 37.81
N ILE A 467 -36.76 -19.18 37.81
CA ILE A 467 -35.59 -18.55 37.16
C ILE A 467 -34.29 -19.14 37.74
N GLN A 468 -34.19 -19.20 39.07
CA GLN A 468 -33.03 -19.79 39.75
C GLN A 468 -32.81 -21.26 39.39
N SER A 469 -33.90 -22.04 39.26
CA SER A 469 -33.83 -23.44 38.84
C SER A 469 -33.30 -23.60 37.42
N LYS A 470 -33.71 -22.72 36.48
CA LYS A 470 -33.22 -22.74 35.10
C LYS A 470 -31.75 -22.37 35.00
N LEU A 471 -31.31 -21.32 35.70
CA LEU A 471 -29.89 -20.95 35.75
C LEU A 471 -29.02 -22.09 36.31
N LYS A 472 -29.48 -22.75 37.38
CA LYS A 472 -28.78 -23.92 37.95
C LYS A 472 -28.69 -25.08 36.96
N PHE A 473 -29.71 -25.28 36.14
CA PHE A 473 -29.70 -26.31 35.11
C PHE A 473 -28.72 -25.97 33.98
N ILE A 474 -28.65 -24.70 33.57
CA ILE A 474 -27.70 -24.19 32.58
C ILE A 474 -26.26 -24.41 33.08
N THR A 475 -25.94 -24.02 34.31
CA THR A 475 -24.59 -24.23 34.86
C THR A 475 -24.20 -25.70 34.93
N ASN A 476 -25.13 -26.60 35.27
CA ASN A 476 -24.88 -28.04 35.31
C ASN A 476 -24.57 -28.62 33.91
N VAL A 477 -25.28 -28.15 32.87
CA VAL A 477 -25.04 -28.56 31.48
C VAL A 477 -23.67 -28.08 31.00
N LEU A 478 -23.28 -26.85 31.34
CA LEU A 478 -21.97 -26.28 31.02
C LEU A 478 -20.85 -27.05 31.74
N ASP A 479 -20.97 -27.26 33.06
CA ASP A 479 -19.98 -27.99 33.86
C ASP A 479 -19.77 -29.43 33.38
N ALA A 480 -20.86 -30.14 33.06
CA ALA A 480 -20.79 -31.50 32.51
C ALA A 480 -20.18 -31.53 31.10
N GLY A 481 -20.37 -30.47 30.31
CA GLY A 481 -19.80 -30.33 28.98
C GLY A 481 -18.30 -30.07 28.99
N MET A 482 -17.84 -29.15 29.84
CA MET A 482 -16.42 -28.85 30.01
C MET A 482 -15.64 -30.05 30.56
N ARG A 483 -16.17 -30.77 31.55
CA ARG A 483 -15.51 -31.97 32.14
C ARG A 483 -15.32 -33.13 31.16
N ARG A 484 -16.18 -33.23 30.14
CA ARG A 484 -16.11 -34.28 29.11
C ARG A 484 -15.38 -33.81 27.84
N LEU A 485 -14.75 -32.63 27.88
CA LEU A 485 -14.11 -31.96 26.74
C LEU A 485 -15.05 -31.79 25.53
N LYS A 486 -16.35 -31.64 25.81
CA LYS A 486 -17.38 -31.44 24.78
C LYS A 486 -17.78 -29.98 24.61
N ILE A 487 -17.29 -29.07 25.45
CA ILE A 487 -17.51 -27.62 25.32
C ILE A 487 -16.14 -26.98 25.50
N ASP A 488 -15.85 -25.95 24.70
CA ASP A 488 -14.66 -25.14 24.85
C ASP A 488 -14.58 -24.58 26.29
N PRO A 489 -13.49 -24.84 27.03
CA PRO A 489 -13.39 -24.45 28.43
C PRO A 489 -13.46 -22.93 28.69
N ARG A 490 -12.98 -22.10 27.75
CA ARG A 490 -13.00 -20.63 27.89
C ARG A 490 -14.41 -20.11 27.70
N LEU A 491 -15.08 -20.51 26.61
CA LEU A 491 -16.47 -20.15 26.36
C LEU A 491 -17.40 -20.67 27.48
N GLY A 492 -17.22 -21.92 27.89
CA GLY A 492 -18.01 -22.53 28.96
C GLY A 492 -17.84 -21.82 30.31
N ALA A 493 -16.64 -21.33 30.63
CA ALA A 493 -16.39 -20.56 31.84
C ALA A 493 -17.08 -19.19 31.82
N THR A 494 -17.06 -18.49 30.68
CA THR A 494 -17.73 -17.18 30.50
C THR A 494 -19.25 -17.31 30.69
N LEU A 495 -19.87 -18.25 29.97
CA LEU A 495 -21.32 -18.50 30.07
C LEU A 495 -21.73 -18.93 31.48
N ARG A 496 -20.88 -19.73 32.15
CA ARG A 496 -21.11 -20.14 33.54
C ARG A 496 -21.01 -18.96 34.50
N SER A 497 -20.05 -18.06 34.31
CA SER A 497 -19.88 -16.87 35.14
C SER A 497 -21.12 -15.98 35.10
N LEU A 498 -21.62 -15.70 33.89
CA LEU A 498 -22.87 -14.96 33.66
C LEU A 498 -24.06 -15.61 34.39
N ALA A 499 -24.27 -16.91 34.19
CA ALA A 499 -25.37 -17.63 34.83
C ALA A 499 -25.26 -17.67 36.38
N VAL A 500 -24.04 -17.74 36.92
CA VAL A 500 -23.81 -17.67 38.37
C VAL A 500 -24.04 -16.28 38.92
N GLY A 501 -23.66 -15.22 38.20
CA GLY A 501 -23.98 -13.83 38.53
C GLY A 501 -25.48 -13.63 38.68
N ALA A 502 -26.24 -13.95 37.64
CA ALA A 502 -27.71 -13.86 37.67
C ALA A 502 -28.34 -14.68 38.79
N MET A 503 -27.77 -15.83 39.18
CA MET A 503 -28.28 -16.59 40.33
C MET A 503 -28.15 -15.84 41.66
N ARG A 504 -27.08 -15.06 41.85
CA ARG A 504 -26.91 -14.21 43.04
C ARG A 504 -27.91 -13.06 43.02
N ASP A 505 -28.14 -12.47 41.86
CA ASP A 505 -29.10 -11.36 41.71
C ASP A 505 -30.53 -11.83 41.98
N VAL A 506 -30.90 -13.00 41.48
CA VAL A 506 -32.17 -13.66 41.81
C VAL A 506 -32.29 -13.94 43.31
N GLN A 507 -31.21 -14.36 43.98
CA GLN A 507 -31.22 -14.58 45.43
C GLN A 507 -31.40 -13.26 46.20
N SER A 508 -30.72 -12.20 45.77
CA SER A 508 -30.85 -10.86 46.34
C SER A 508 -32.28 -10.34 46.23
N LEU A 509 -32.88 -10.43 45.03
CA LEU A 509 -34.28 -10.05 44.81
C LEU A 509 -35.26 -10.88 45.64
N ARG A 510 -35.01 -12.18 45.79
CA ARG A 510 -35.85 -13.04 46.64
C ARG A 510 -35.78 -12.61 48.11
N ALA A 511 -34.61 -12.19 48.58
CA ALA A 511 -34.44 -11.64 49.93
C ALA A 511 -35.13 -10.28 50.10
N SER A 512 -35.23 -9.47 49.04
CA SER A 512 -35.97 -8.19 49.08
C SER A 512 -37.50 -8.34 49.02
N ILE A 513 -38.02 -9.49 48.56
CA ILE A 513 -39.47 -9.80 48.56
C ILE A 513 -39.91 -10.43 49.89
N ALA A 514 -39.04 -11.20 50.54
CA ALA A 514 -39.30 -11.89 51.82
C ALA A 514 -39.26 -10.90 52.98
#